data_AF-A0A9Q1H761-F1
#
_entry.id   AF-A0A9Q1H761-F1
#
_cell.length_a   1.000
_cell.length_b   1.000
_cell.length_c   1.000
_cell.angle_alpha   90.00
_cell.angle_beta   90.00
_cell.angle_gamma   90.00
#
_symmetry.space_group_name_H-M   'P 1'
#
loop_
_entity.id
_entity.type
_entity.pdbx_description
1 polymer ?
#
loop_
_entity_poly.entity_id
_entity_poly.type
_entity_poly.pdbx_seq_one_letter_code
_entity_poly.pdbx_strand_id
1 'polypeptide(L)'
;MDDEKALVSAVTVLIGLSLRKKRKRKEKKRTWAKPWLLRKGIQGAFQNLETELLTEDPEQLHNFRRMDDAAYAELLQKITPLIIRKDTVMRQAIGPGERLSITLRYLATGE
;
A
#
# COMPACT_ATOMS: atom_id res chain seq x y z
N MET A 1 -22.90 52.37 14.33
CA MET A 1 -22.70 51.16 15.16
C MET A 1 -23.22 49.92 14.43
N ASP A 2 -24.33 50.03 13.69
CA ASP A 2 -24.89 48.90 12.92
C ASP A 2 -24.10 48.57 11.64
N ASP A 3 -23.54 49.57 10.96
CA ASP A 3 -22.71 49.35 9.76
C ASP A 3 -21.39 48.62 10.06
N GLU A 4 -20.79 48.88 11.23
CA GLU A 4 -19.57 48.22 11.69
C GLU A 4 -19.83 46.75 12.05
N LYS A 5 -20.96 46.47 12.72
CA LYS A 5 -21.41 45.10 13.00
C LYS A 5 -21.72 44.35 11.72
N ALA A 6 -22.35 45.00 10.75
CA ALA A 6 -22.62 44.43 9.43
C ALA A 6 -21.31 44.09 8.70
N LEU A 7 -20.32 44.98 8.74
CA LEU A 7 -19.00 44.77 8.14
C LEU A 7 -18.27 43.56 8.76
N VAL A 8 -18.24 43.47 10.10
CA VAL A 8 -17.61 42.34 10.81
C VAL A 8 -18.34 41.02 10.49
N SER A 9 -19.67 41.03 10.45
CA SER A 9 -20.43 39.83 10.08
C SER A 9 -20.15 39.37 8.64
N ALA A 10 -20.03 40.30 7.69
CA ALA A 10 -19.72 39.98 6.30
C ALA A 10 -18.31 39.38 6.16
N VAL A 11 -17.31 39.93 6.88
CA VAL A 11 -15.93 39.42 6.88
C VAL A 11 -15.86 38.01 7.46
N THR A 12 -16.55 37.73 8.57
CA THR A 12 -16.57 36.39 9.17
C THR A 12 -17.23 35.34 8.26
N VAL A 13 -18.32 35.71 7.56
CA VAL A 13 -18.96 34.85 6.56
C VAL A 13 -18.01 34.57 5.38
N LEU A 14 -17.34 35.60 4.85
CA LEU A 14 -16.37 35.45 3.75
C LEU A 14 -15.20 34.54 4.14
N ILE A 15 -14.65 34.70 5.35
CA ILE A 15 -13.60 33.83 5.89
C ILE A 15 -14.13 32.39 5.99
N GLY A 16 -15.32 32.19 6.56
CA GLY A 16 -15.95 30.88 6.68
C GLY A 16 -16.15 30.17 5.34
N LEU A 17 -16.62 30.90 4.32
CA LEU A 17 -16.78 30.38 2.96
C LEU A 17 -15.45 30.02 2.30
N SER A 18 -14.41 30.84 2.48
CA SER A 18 -13.06 30.58 1.98
C SER A 18 -12.44 29.33 2.62
N LEU A 19 -12.61 29.15 3.94
CA LEU A 19 -12.18 27.96 4.67
C LEU A 19 -12.93 26.70 4.22
N ARG A 20 -14.25 26.79 4.00
CA ARG A 20 -15.06 25.68 3.44
C ARG A 20 -14.59 25.28 2.05
N LYS A 21 -14.32 26.24 1.15
CA LYS A 21 -13.81 25.99 -0.21
C LYS A 21 -12.43 25.31 -0.17
N LYS A 22 -11.53 25.76 0.72
CA LYS A 22 -10.21 25.12 0.95
C LYS A 22 -10.36 23.69 1.48
N ARG A 23 -11.28 23.42 2.40
CA ARG A 23 -11.54 22.07 2.95
C ARG A 23 -12.07 21.10 1.88
N LYS A 24 -13.08 21.50 1.11
CA LYS A 24 -13.58 20.70 -0.03
C LYS A 24 -12.49 20.44 -1.08
N ARG A 25 -11.60 21.41 -1.32
CA ARG A 25 -10.45 21.24 -2.23
C ARG A 25 -9.41 20.25 -1.67
N LYS A 26 -9.20 20.21 -0.34
CA LYS A 26 -8.34 19.21 0.32
C LYS A 26 -8.95 17.81 0.22
N GLU A 27 -10.25 17.66 0.43
CA GLU A 27 -10.95 16.36 0.31
C GLU A 27 -10.91 15.81 -1.12
N LYS A 28 -10.97 16.67 -2.14
CA LYS A 28 -10.88 16.25 -3.55
C LYS A 28 -9.46 15.97 -4.06
N LYS A 29 -8.42 16.09 -3.23
CA LYS A 29 -7.07 15.75 -3.68
C LYS A 29 -6.97 14.24 -3.88
N ARG A 30 -6.70 13.82 -5.11
CA ARG A 30 -6.31 12.44 -5.43
C ARG A 30 -5.08 12.09 -4.59
N THR A 31 -5.24 11.16 -3.65
CA THR A 31 -4.12 10.59 -2.88
C THR A 31 -3.33 9.67 -3.80
N TRP A 32 -2.02 9.92 -3.96
CA TRP A 32 -1.15 9.10 -4.81
C TRP A 32 -1.09 7.64 -4.35
N ALA A 33 -0.96 7.41 -3.04
CA ALA A 33 -1.12 6.11 -2.41
C ALA A 33 -2.13 6.23 -1.26
N LYS A 34 -2.89 5.14 -1.03
CA LYS A 34 -3.78 5.07 0.12
C LYS A 34 -2.95 4.84 1.40
N PRO A 35 -3.32 5.45 2.54
CA PRO A 35 -2.54 5.32 3.77
C PRO A 35 -2.32 3.87 4.25
N TRP A 36 -3.27 2.96 3.99
CA TRP A 36 -3.13 1.55 4.35
C TRP A 36 -2.07 0.82 3.51
N LEU A 37 -1.85 1.21 2.25
CA LEU A 37 -0.77 0.65 1.42
C LEU A 37 0.62 1.03 1.95
N LEU A 38 0.73 2.20 2.60
CA LEU A 38 1.98 2.64 3.21
C LEU A 38 2.31 1.88 4.51
N ARG A 39 1.33 1.20 5.12
CA ARG A 39 1.51 0.38 6.33
C ARG A 39 1.87 -1.08 6.05
N LYS A 40 2.10 -1.46 4.78
CA LYS A 40 2.35 -2.87 4.42
C LYS A 40 3.56 -3.47 5.13
N GLY A 41 4.57 -2.69 5.49
CA GLY A 41 5.76 -3.22 6.18
C GLY A 41 5.47 -3.74 7.59
N ILE A 42 4.32 -3.38 8.16
CA ILE A 42 3.89 -3.80 9.51
C ILE A 42 2.65 -4.70 9.41
N GLN A 43 1.77 -4.45 8.43
CA GLN A 43 0.47 -5.13 8.27
C GLN A 43 0.37 -5.89 6.94
N GLY A 44 1.50 -6.25 6.35
CA GLY A 44 1.56 -6.86 5.03
C GLY A 44 1.07 -8.30 5.09
N ALA A 45 0.00 -8.59 4.37
CA ALA A 45 -0.55 -9.94 4.28
C ALA A 45 0.51 -10.96 3.84
N PHE A 46 1.43 -10.56 2.95
CA PHE A 46 2.48 -11.45 2.46
C PHE A 46 3.44 -11.93 3.55
N GLN A 47 4.08 -11.00 4.28
CA GLN A 47 5.08 -11.37 5.29
C GLN A 47 4.45 -12.17 6.43
N ASN A 48 3.25 -11.79 6.86
CA ASN A 48 2.54 -12.52 7.91
C ASN A 48 2.17 -13.92 7.44
N LEU A 49 1.51 -14.04 6.28
CA LEU A 49 1.10 -15.33 5.72
C LEU A 49 2.29 -16.26 5.46
N GLU A 50 3.38 -15.73 4.90
CA GLU A 50 4.57 -16.53 4.65
C GLU A 50 5.21 -17.05 5.95
N THR A 51 5.28 -16.21 6.98
CA THR A 51 5.83 -16.61 8.29
C THR A 51 4.92 -17.62 9.01
N GLU A 52 3.61 -17.39 9.00
CA GLU A 52 2.61 -18.27 9.60
C GLU A 52 2.60 -19.63 8.92
N LEU A 53 2.51 -19.67 7.58
CA LEU A 53 2.49 -20.93 6.83
C LEU A 53 3.81 -21.70 6.94
N LEU A 54 4.97 -21.03 6.95
CA LEU A 54 6.26 -21.71 7.20
C LEU A 54 6.31 -22.42 8.55
N THR A 55 5.62 -21.88 9.56
CA THR A 55 5.68 -22.38 10.94
C THR A 55 4.57 -23.39 11.22
N GLU A 56 3.36 -23.13 10.72
CA GLU A 56 2.15 -23.85 11.10
C GLU A 56 1.67 -24.84 10.03
N ASP A 57 1.87 -24.55 8.73
CA ASP A 57 1.40 -25.42 7.63
C ASP A 57 2.31 -25.35 6.37
N PRO A 58 3.46 -26.05 6.39
CA PRO A 58 4.37 -26.10 5.25
C PRO A 58 3.76 -26.74 4.00
N GLU A 59 2.77 -27.63 4.16
CA GLU A 59 2.09 -28.27 3.02
C GLU A 59 1.23 -27.25 2.27
N GLN A 60 0.52 -26.38 2.99
CA GLN A 60 -0.25 -25.31 2.38
C GLN A 60 0.65 -24.26 1.73
N LEU A 61 1.84 -24.00 2.26
CA LEU A 61 2.85 -23.18 1.60
C LEU A 61 3.35 -23.79 0.29
N HIS A 62 3.64 -25.09 0.30
CA HIS A 62 3.99 -25.84 -0.90
C HIS A 62 2.86 -25.76 -1.94
N ASN A 63 1.60 -25.90 -1.53
CA ASN A 63 0.45 -25.73 -2.41
C ASN A 63 0.30 -24.31 -2.94
N PHE A 64 0.66 -23.30 -2.13
CA PHE A 64 0.62 -21.90 -2.54
C PHE A 64 1.63 -21.59 -3.65
N ARG A 65 2.85 -22.13 -3.56
CA ARG A 65 3.95 -21.87 -4.50
C ARG A 65 4.11 -22.94 -5.59
N ARG A 66 3.52 -24.13 -5.41
CA ARG A 66 3.69 -25.35 -6.22
C ARG A 66 5.14 -25.86 -6.31
N MET A 67 5.95 -25.55 -5.31
CA MET A 67 7.35 -25.97 -5.20
C MET A 67 7.77 -25.96 -3.74
N ASP A 68 8.82 -26.71 -3.42
CA ASP A 68 9.43 -26.67 -2.09
C ASP A 68 10.21 -25.36 -1.85
N ASP A 69 10.58 -25.14 -0.59
CA ASP A 69 11.28 -23.92 -0.16
C ASP A 69 12.67 -23.79 -0.80
N ALA A 70 13.35 -24.90 -1.07
CA ALA A 70 14.68 -24.91 -1.66
C ALA A 70 14.64 -24.44 -3.12
N ALA A 71 13.71 -24.99 -3.91
CA ALA A 71 13.46 -24.59 -5.28
C ALA A 71 12.98 -23.13 -5.36
N TYR A 72 12.13 -22.71 -4.43
CA TYR A 72 11.69 -21.31 -4.34
C TYR A 72 12.87 -20.37 -4.06
N ALA A 73 13.74 -20.71 -3.10
CA ALA A 73 14.90 -19.91 -2.76
C ALA A 73 15.89 -19.79 -3.95
N GLU A 74 16.14 -20.91 -4.64
CA GLU A 74 17.00 -20.93 -5.83
C GLU A 74 16.41 -20.07 -6.96
N LEU A 75 15.11 -20.22 -7.24
CA LEU A 75 14.43 -19.43 -8.25
C LEU A 75 14.47 -17.95 -7.91
N LEU A 76 14.15 -17.60 -6.65
CA LEU A 76 14.19 -16.23 -6.16
C LEU A 76 15.57 -15.61 -6.36
N GLN A 77 16.64 -16.34 -6.05
CA GLN A 77 18.01 -15.87 -6.25
C GLN A 77 18.29 -15.53 -7.72
N LYS A 78 17.87 -16.39 -8.66
CA LYS A 78 18.11 -16.18 -10.10
C LYS A 78 17.31 -15.00 -10.66
N ILE A 79 16.06 -14.83 -10.23
CA ILE A 79 15.18 -13.81 -10.80
C ILE A 79 15.27 -12.46 -10.07
N THR A 80 15.74 -12.42 -8.82
CA THR A 80 15.91 -11.19 -8.04
C THR A 80 16.56 -10.06 -8.85
N PRO A 81 17.69 -10.25 -9.56
CA PRO A 81 18.29 -9.19 -10.36
C PRO A 81 17.37 -8.65 -11.48
N LEU A 82 16.40 -9.44 -11.93
CA LEU A 82 15.45 -9.09 -12.99
C LEU A 82 14.20 -8.38 -12.46
N ILE A 83 13.76 -8.68 -11.24
CA ILE A 83 12.48 -8.21 -10.69
C ILE A 83 12.62 -7.17 -9.59
N ILE A 84 13.84 -6.94 -9.08
CA ILE A 84 14.10 -5.95 -8.04
C ILE A 84 13.72 -4.54 -8.52
N ARG A 85 13.08 -3.78 -7.64
CA ARG A 85 12.70 -2.39 -7.89
C ARG A 85 13.33 -1.50 -6.83
N LYS A 86 13.67 -0.27 -7.22
CA LYS A 86 14.22 0.73 -6.31
C LYS A 86 13.11 1.39 -5.51
N ASP A 87 13.40 1.65 -4.24
CA ASP A 87 12.57 2.51 -3.42
C ASP A 87 12.53 3.93 -3.99
N THR A 88 11.46 4.63 -3.66
CA THR A 88 11.28 6.04 -4.00
C THR A 88 11.05 6.84 -2.73
N VAL A 89 11.21 8.17 -2.80
CA VAL A 89 10.90 9.08 -1.69
C VAL A 89 9.44 8.91 -1.20
N MET A 90 8.53 8.48 -2.08
CA MET A 90 7.10 8.39 -1.77
C MET A 90 6.63 6.99 -1.30
N ARG A 91 7.36 5.92 -1.65
CA ARG A 91 7.05 4.55 -1.21
C ARG A 91 8.25 3.62 -1.29
N GLN A 92 8.22 2.60 -0.44
CA GLN A 92 9.03 1.40 -0.59
C GLN A 92 8.50 0.51 -1.72
N ALA A 93 9.41 -0.13 -2.43
CA ALA A 93 9.12 -1.09 -3.47
C ALA A 93 8.52 -2.39 -2.91
N ILE A 94 7.85 -3.14 -3.78
CA ILE A 94 7.46 -4.52 -3.48
C ILE A 94 8.72 -5.38 -3.61
N GLY A 95 9.04 -6.10 -2.54
CA GLY A 95 10.23 -6.95 -2.48
C GLY A 95 10.15 -8.08 -3.51
N PRO A 96 11.30 -8.60 -3.97
CA PRO A 96 11.33 -9.65 -4.99
C PRO A 96 10.60 -10.93 -4.55
N GLY A 97 10.70 -11.33 -3.28
CA GLY A 97 9.99 -12.49 -2.73
C GLY A 97 8.47 -12.33 -2.80
N GLU A 98 7.94 -11.21 -2.31
CA GLU A 98 6.50 -10.89 -2.40
C GLU A 98 6.00 -10.91 -3.85
N ARG A 99 6.76 -10.32 -4.78
CA ARG A 99 6.43 -10.33 -6.22
C ARG A 99 6.41 -11.75 -6.77
N LEU A 100 7.42 -12.57 -6.46
CA LEU A 100 7.53 -13.94 -6.93
C LEU A 100 6.35 -14.77 -6.41
N SER A 101 6.08 -14.73 -5.11
CA SER A 101 5.00 -15.50 -4.49
C SER A 101 3.63 -15.15 -5.05
N ILE A 102 3.31 -13.86 -5.25
CA ILE A 102 2.05 -13.45 -5.90
C ILE A 102 1.99 -13.99 -7.34
N THR A 103 3.11 -13.93 -8.06
CA THR A 103 3.18 -14.43 -9.45
C THR A 103 2.96 -15.94 -9.50
N LEU A 104 3.62 -16.71 -8.62
CA LEU A 104 3.44 -18.16 -8.54
C LEU A 104 2.00 -18.51 -8.17
N ARG A 105 1.40 -17.78 -7.24
CA ARG A 105 -0.01 -17.98 -6.88
C ARG A 105 -0.94 -17.76 -8.07
N TYR A 106 -0.76 -16.65 -8.81
CA TYR A 106 -1.50 -16.37 -10.05
C TYR A 106 -1.31 -17.49 -11.07
N LEU A 107 -0.08 -17.92 -11.32
CA LEU A 107 0.21 -19.02 -12.26
C LEU A 107 -0.40 -20.35 -11.82
N ALA A 108 -0.48 -20.61 -10.52
CA ALA A 108 -1.01 -21.85 -9.96
C ALA A 108 -2.55 -21.91 -9.91
N THR A 109 -3.22 -20.76 -9.86
CA THR A 109 -4.68 -20.68 -9.63
C THR A 109 -5.45 -20.00 -10.77
N GLY A 110 -4.78 -19.18 -11.59
CA GLY A 110 -5.39 -18.42 -12.67
C GLY A 110 -6.15 -17.16 -12.23
N GLU A 111 -6.04 -16.76 -10.95
CA GLU A 111 -6.66 -15.55 -10.37
C GLU A 111 -5.66 -14.46 -10.03
#